data_AF-A0A954IN24-F1
#
_entry.id   AF-A0A954IN24-F1
#
_cell.length_a   1.000
_cell.length_b   1.000
_cell.length_c   1.000
_cell.angle_alpha   90.00
_cell.angle_beta   90.00
_cell.angle_gamma   90.00
#
_symmetry.space_group_name_H-M   'P 1'
#
loop_
_entity.id
_entity.type
_entity.pdbx_description
1 polymer ?
#
loop_
_entity_poly.entity_id
_entity_poly.type
_entity_poly.pdbx_seq_one_letter_code
_entity_poly.pdbx_strand_id
1 'polypeptide(L)' 'METPRKLGFVLLGGATTGALIKEIRFINELAARGCECHVWWAFERNYQTELHPSVQQRWLFHHARYAS' A
#
# COMPACT_ATOMS: atom_id res chain seq x y z
N MET A 1 10.13 -13.03 22.03
CA MET A 1 9.35 -12.16 21.13
C MET A 1 9.88 -12.38 19.73
N GLU A 2 9.12 -13.05 18.87
CA GLU A 2 9.45 -13.12 17.44
C GLU A 2 9.36 -11.71 16.84
N THR A 3 10.37 -11.31 16.08
CA THR A 3 10.35 -10.02 15.37
C THR A 3 9.17 -10.01 14.40
N PRO A 4 8.28 -9.00 14.43
CA PRO A 4 7.16 -8.95 13.50
C PRO A 4 7.70 -8.95 12.08
N ARG A 5 7.13 -9.80 11.22
CA ARG A 5 7.52 -9.86 9.81
C ARG A 5 7.18 -8.53 9.15
N LYS A 6 8.17 -7.92 8.51
CA LYS A 6 8.01 -6.68 7.75
C LYS A 6 7.71 -7.01 6.29
N LEU A 7 6.61 -6.51 5.76
CA LEU A 7 6.14 -6.78 4.41
C LEU A 7 5.95 -5.47 3.64
N GLY A 8 6.40 -5.46 2.39
CA GLY A 8 6.36 -4.28 1.53
C GLY A 8 5.58 -4.52 0.25
N PHE A 9 4.72 -3.57 -0.11
CA PHE A 9 3.85 -3.64 -1.28
C PHE A 9 3.97 -2.36 -2.11
N VAL A 10 4.20 -2.50 -3.41
CA VAL A 10 4.11 -1.38 -4.35
C VAL A 10 2.79 -1.51 -5.09
N LEU A 11 1.93 -0.50 -4.93
CA LEU A 11 0.61 -0.46 -5.52
C LEU A 11 0.56 0.68 -6.53
N LEU A 12 0.03 0.42 -7.72
CA LEU A 12 -0.38 1.49 -8.63
C LEU A 12 -1.81 1.90 -8.28
N GLY A 13 -2.13 3.18 -8.20
CA GLY A 13 -3.53 3.63 -8.17
C GLY A 13 -4.12 3.79 -9.58
N GLY A 14 -5.44 3.82 -9.67
CA GLY A 14 -6.16 4.16 -10.90
C GLY A 14 -7.32 3.22 -11.23
N ALA A 15 -8.31 3.72 -11.97
CA ALA A 15 -9.54 2.99 -12.30
C ALA A 15 -9.34 1.81 -13.29
N THR A 16 -8.24 1.81 -14.04
CA THR A 16 -7.99 0.87 -15.16
C THR A 16 -6.96 -0.21 -14.86
N THR A 17 -6.04 0.03 -13.92
CA THR A 17 -4.92 -0.86 -13.57
C THR A 17 -4.54 -0.80 -12.08
N GLY A 18 -5.36 -0.14 -11.25
CA GLY A 18 -5.02 0.14 -9.86
C GLY A 18 -5.05 -1.08 -8.94
N ALA A 19 -4.54 -0.88 -7.73
CA ALA A 19 -4.50 -1.84 -6.64
C ALA A 19 -5.82 -2.59 -6.57
N LEU A 20 -5.76 -3.87 -6.89
CA LEU A 20 -6.94 -4.69 -6.97
C LEU A 20 -7.50 -4.83 -5.55
N ILE A 21 -8.83 -4.83 -5.42
CA ILE A 21 -9.50 -5.03 -4.11
C ILE A 21 -8.91 -6.24 -3.35
N LYS A 22 -8.49 -7.28 -4.09
CA LYS A 22 -7.81 -8.45 -3.54
C LYS A 22 -6.50 -8.12 -2.81
N GLU A 23 -5.68 -7.22 -3.34
CA GLU A 23 -4.38 -6.85 -2.77
C GLU A 23 -4.57 -6.08 -1.46
N ILE A 24 -5.54 -5.17 -1.46
CA ILE A 24 -5.91 -4.40 -0.27
C ILE A 24 -6.44 -5.32 0.82
N ARG A 25 -7.35 -6.24 0.48
CA ARG A 25 -7.86 -7.23 1.44
C ARG A 25 -6.75 -8.11 2.01
N PHE A 26 -5.81 -8.52 1.16
CA PHE A 26 -4.67 -9.33 1.59
C PHE A 26 -3.75 -8.57 2.54
N ILE A 27 -3.42 -7.32 2.23
CA ILE A 27 -2.60 -6.46 3.10
C ILE A 27 -3.30 -6.22 4.45
N ASN A 28 -4.61 -5.97 4.45
CA ASN A 28 -5.38 -5.77 5.67
C ASN A 28 -5.39 -7.02 6.55
N GLU A 29 -5.55 -8.22 5.96
CA GLU A 29 -5.49 -9.48 6.70
C GLU A 29 -4.12 -9.72 7.33
N LEU A 30 -3.04 -9.42 6.60
CA LEU A 30 -1.67 -9.51 7.13
C LEU A 30 -1.44 -8.54 8.29
N ALA A 31 -1.92 -7.30 8.15
CA ALA A 31 -1.84 -6.28 9.19
C ALA A 31 -2.64 -6.68 10.44
N ALA A 32 -3.84 -7.24 10.27
CA ALA A 32 -4.67 -7.74 11.36
C ALA A 32 -4.02 -8.92 12.11
N ARG A 33 -3.18 -9.72 11.42
CA ARG A 33 -2.38 -10.80 12.02
C ARG A 33 -1.09 -10.33 12.68
N GLY A 34 -0.85 -9.02 12.77
CA GLY A 34 0.33 -8.45 13.43
C GLY A 34 1.57 -8.33 12.55
N CYS A 35 1.43 -8.45 11.22
CA CYS A 35 2.54 -8.13 10.32
C CYS A 35 2.72 -6.62 10.17
N GLU A 36 3.97 -6.15 10.15
CA GLU A 36 4.27 -4.74 9.88
C GLU A 36 4.23 -4.51 8.35
N CYS A 37 3.15 -3.90 7.87
CA CYS A 37 2.92 -3.73 6.43
C CYS A 37 3.21 -2.29 5.97
N HIS A 38 3.94 -2.17 4.87
CA HIS A 38 4.27 -0.91 4.20
C HIS A 38 3.71 -0.92 2.78
N VAL A 39 2.99 0.14 2.41
CA VAL A 39 2.42 0.34 1.08
C VAL A 39 3.05 1.57 0.45
N TRP A 40 3.58 1.41 -0.76
CA TRP A 40 4.07 2.49 -1.60
C TRP A 40 3.15 2.68 -2.81
N TRP A 41 2.52 3.84 -2.89
CA TRP A 41 1.68 4.23 -4.02
C TRP A 41 2.52 4.78 -5.17
N ALA A 42 2.50 4.11 -6.31
CA ALA A 42 3.05 4.55 -7.56
C ALA A 42 1.94 5.25 -8.37
N PHE A 43 2.16 6.52 -8.70
CA PHE A 43 1.25 7.42 -9.47
C PHE A 43 0.03 7.94 -8.71
N GLU A 44 -0.95 7.10 -8.45
CA GLU A 44 -2.22 7.50 -7.84
C GLU A 44 -2.51 6.74 -6.55
N ARG A 45 -3.34 7.33 -5.69
CA ARG A 45 -3.92 6.67 -4.53
C ARG A 45 -5.43 6.62 -4.77
N ASN A 46 -6.01 5.43 -4.68
CA ASN A 46 -7.46 5.33 -4.68
C ASN A 46 -7.98 5.81 -3.32
N TYR A 47 -8.60 6.99 -3.28
CA TYR A 47 -9.10 7.62 -2.06
C TYR A 47 -10.21 6.83 -1.37
N GLN A 48 -10.88 5.91 -2.08
CA GLN A 48 -11.98 5.12 -1.54
C GLN A 48 -11.53 3.81 -0.89
N THR A 49 -10.24 3.49 -0.94
CA THR A 49 -9.76 2.17 -0.48
C THR A 49 -9.15 2.26 0.91
N GLU A 50 -9.86 1.72 1.90
CA GLU A 50 -9.44 1.73 3.30
C GLU A 50 -8.44 0.60 3.60
N LEU A 51 -7.17 0.99 3.80
CA LEU A 51 -6.15 0.15 4.40
C LEU A 51 -6.30 0.12 5.92
N HIS A 52 -5.94 -1.00 6.53
CA HIS A 52 -5.95 -1.18 7.97
C HIS A 52 -5.12 -0.07 8.65
N PRO A 53 -5.53 0.48 9.80
CA PRO A 53 -4.88 1.65 10.40
C PRO A 53 -3.40 1.49 10.74
N SER A 54 -2.93 0.25 10.96
CA SER A 54 -1.52 -0.05 11.22
C SER A 54 -0.64 -0.10 9.97
N VAL A 55 -1.23 -0.06 8.76
CA VAL A 55 -0.49 -0.10 7.50
C VAL A 55 0.15 1.26 7.24
N GLN A 56 1.48 1.28 7.12
CA GLN A 56 2.21 2.50 6.76
C GLN A 56 2.07 2.78 5.27
N GLN A 57 1.62 3.99 4.91
CA GLN A 57 1.43 4.39 3.52
C GLN A 57 2.44 5.45 3.13
N ARG A 58 3.06 5.28 1.95
CA ARG A 58 4.09 6.16 1.39
C ARG A 58 3.84 6.40 -0.10
N TRP A 59 4.35 7.49 -0.64
CA TRP A 59 4.37 7.74 -2.09
C TRP A 59 5.70 7.26 -2.67
N LEU A 60 5.66 6.48 -3.76
CA LEU A 60 6.87 6.02 -4.46
C LEU A 60 7.35 7.06 -5.48
N PHE A 61 6.40 7.63 -6.23
CA PHE A 61 6.65 8.66 -7.23
C PHE A 61 5.84 9.89 -6.85
N HIS A 62 6.53 10.93 -6.38
CA HIS A 62 5.98 12.27 -6.47
C HIS A 62 6.16 12.67 -7.93
N HIS A 63 5.07 12.91 -8.66
CA HIS A 63 5.09 13.42 -10.04
C HIS A 63 6.05 14.63 -10.23
N ALA A 64 6.42 15.31 -9.16
CA ALA A 64 7.41 16.40 -9.13
C ALA A 64 8.89 15.98 -9.34
N ARG A 65 9.28 14.70 -9.26
CA ARG A 65 10.71 14.30 -9.38
C ARG A 65 11.18 14.03 -10.81
N TYR A 66 10.26 13.74 -11.74
CA TYR A 66 10.57 13.36 -13.13
C TYR A 66 9.87 14.27 -14.16
N ALA A 67 9.30 15.38 -13.72
CA ALA A 67 8.88 16.46 -14.62
C ALA A 67 10.13 17.27 -15.01
N SER A 68 10.94 16.72 -15.92
CA SER A 68 12.04 17.41 -16.60
C SER A 68 11.90 17.21 -18.09
#